data_AF-A0A0C3G7I5-F1
#
_entry.id   AF-A0A0C3G7I5-F1
#
_cell.length_a   1.000
_cell.length_b   1.000
_cell.length_c   1.000
_cell.angle_alpha   90.00
_cell.angle_beta   90.00
_cell.angle_gamma   90.00
#
_symmetry.space_group_name_H-M   'P 1'
#
loop_
_entity.id
_entity.type
_entity.pdbx_description
1 polymer ?
#
loop_
_entity_poly.entity_id
_entity_poly.type
_entity_poly.pdbx_seq_one_letter_code
_entity_poly.pdbx_strand_id
1 'polypeptide(L)'
;MTEGLPEKFAANFVDDLMEDLEQRKERACLLLQPTPVTDWGTMDDFYRKCELMFGNQNKKLNAEHQLALLKQGTRTTEEYFQEFDQLVRTAGYQTNHNDVLIKYIHKQVKTSIIDRIYASGHLSQDYHDWKMTVIHIDGLDR
;
A
#
# COMPACT_ATOMS: atom_id res chain seq x y z
N MET A 1 -62.52 -52.11 -34.74
CA MET A 1 -61.57 -51.29 -35.51
C MET A 1 -61.84 -49.86 -35.11
N THR A 2 -61.09 -49.32 -34.16
CA THR A 2 -61.34 -48.00 -33.58
C THR A 2 -60.65 -46.96 -34.44
N GLU A 3 -61.43 -46.33 -35.30
CA GLU A 3 -61.07 -45.16 -36.09
C GLU A 3 -60.87 -43.96 -35.15
N GLY A 4 -59.64 -43.76 -34.70
CA GLY A 4 -59.23 -42.56 -33.98
C GLY A 4 -58.68 -41.54 -34.97
N LEU A 5 -59.35 -40.38 -35.09
CA LEU A 5 -58.95 -39.28 -35.98
C LEU A 5 -57.44 -38.96 -35.85
N PRO A 6 -56.73 -38.72 -36.97
CA PRO A 6 -55.29 -38.41 -36.98
C PRO A 6 -54.92 -37.16 -36.15
N GLU A 7 -55.87 -36.27 -35.90
CA GLU A 7 -55.68 -35.08 -35.04
C GLU A 7 -55.39 -35.43 -33.58
N LYS A 8 -55.96 -36.52 -33.04
CA LYS A 8 -55.73 -36.93 -31.65
C LYS A 8 -54.34 -37.50 -31.43
N PHE A 9 -53.75 -38.12 -32.45
CA PHE A 9 -52.36 -38.57 -32.41
C PHE A 9 -51.39 -37.39 -32.44
N ALA A 10 -51.67 -36.38 -33.29
CA ALA A 10 -50.83 -35.18 -33.37
C ALA A 10 -50.86 -34.37 -32.06
N ALA A 11 -52.04 -34.20 -31.45
CA ALA A 11 -52.17 -33.49 -30.17
C ALA A 11 -51.41 -34.19 -29.04
N ASN A 12 -51.63 -35.50 -28.87
CA ASN A 12 -50.95 -36.27 -27.83
C ASN A 12 -49.42 -36.30 -28.03
N PHE A 13 -48.94 -36.30 -29.27
CA PHE A 13 -47.50 -36.25 -29.57
C PHE A 13 -46.87 -34.88 -29.25
N VAL A 14 -47.60 -33.78 -29.51
CA VAL A 14 -47.13 -32.44 -29.17
C VAL A 14 -47.13 -32.23 -27.65
N ASP A 15 -48.14 -32.74 -26.94
CA ASP A 15 -48.19 -32.67 -25.48
C ASP A 15 -47.05 -33.47 -24.84
N ASP A 16 -46.78 -34.69 -25.32
CA ASP A 16 -45.67 -35.53 -24.84
C ASP A 16 -44.29 -34.88 -25.09
N LEU A 17 -44.13 -34.21 -26.24
CA LEU A 17 -42.93 -33.41 -26.53
C LEU A 17 -42.78 -32.18 -25.62
N MET A 18 -43.90 -31.54 -25.26
CA MET A 18 -43.89 -30.38 -24.38
C MET A 18 -43.53 -30.79 -22.96
N GLU A 19 -44.08 -31.90 -22.47
CA GLU A 19 -43.80 -32.48 -21.15
C GLU A 19 -42.34 -32.94 -21.03
N ASP A 20 -41.77 -33.60 -22.05
CA ASP A 20 -40.35 -34.00 -22.06
C ASP A 20 -39.41 -32.78 -22.08
N LEU A 21 -39.77 -31.71 -22.81
CA LEU A 21 -39.00 -30.47 -22.82
C LEU A 21 -38.99 -29.77 -21.45
N GLU A 22 -40.12 -29.76 -20.75
CA GLU A 22 -40.24 -29.21 -19.40
C GLU A 22 -39.42 -30.03 -18.39
N GLN A 23 -39.53 -31.36 -18.45
CA GLN A 23 -38.72 -32.26 -17.61
C GLN A 23 -37.22 -32.09 -17.86
N ARG A 24 -36.80 -31.89 -19.12
CA ARG A 24 -35.39 -31.64 -19.46
C ARG A 24 -34.91 -30.28 -18.94
N LYS A 25 -35.74 -29.24 -19.00
CA LYS A 25 -35.42 -27.93 -18.40
C LYS A 25 -35.28 -28.00 -16.89
N GLU A 26 -36.20 -28.67 -16.21
CA GLU A 26 -36.13 -28.86 -14.76
C GLU A 26 -34.89 -29.65 -14.34
N ARG A 27 -34.58 -30.74 -15.06
CA ARG A 27 -33.35 -31.52 -14.83
C ARG A 27 -32.09 -30.70 -15.13
N ALA A 28 -32.08 -29.85 -16.15
CA ALA A 28 -30.95 -28.98 -16.45
C ALA A 28 -30.73 -27.93 -15.34
N CYS A 29 -31.81 -27.36 -14.78
CA CYS A 29 -31.72 -26.47 -13.63
C CYS A 29 -31.23 -27.18 -12.36
N LEU A 30 -31.60 -28.45 -12.15
CA LEU A 30 -31.12 -29.26 -11.02
C LEU A 30 -29.64 -29.68 -11.16
N LEU A 31 -29.14 -29.83 -12.39
CA LEU A 31 -27.74 -30.16 -12.67
C LEU A 31 -26.82 -28.94 -12.63
N LEU A 32 -27.35 -27.75 -12.92
CA LEU A 32 -26.69 -26.48 -12.70
C LEU A 32 -26.76 -26.16 -11.21
N GLN A 33 -25.81 -26.69 -10.43
CA GLN A 33 -25.57 -26.18 -9.09
C GLN A 33 -25.49 -24.64 -9.17
N PRO A 34 -26.13 -23.90 -8.23
CA PRO A 34 -25.93 -22.46 -8.17
C PRO A 34 -24.43 -22.25 -8.11
N THR A 35 -23.88 -21.54 -9.09
CA THR A 35 -22.46 -21.22 -9.09
C THR A 35 -22.18 -20.61 -7.72
N PRO A 36 -21.18 -21.12 -6.97
CA PRO A 36 -20.89 -20.56 -5.67
C PRO A 36 -20.65 -19.08 -5.91
N VAL A 37 -21.48 -18.23 -5.28
CA VAL A 37 -21.37 -16.77 -5.39
C VAL A 37 -19.96 -16.47 -4.95
N THR A 38 -19.09 -16.25 -5.93
CA THR A 38 -17.66 -16.16 -5.68
C THR A 38 -17.44 -14.72 -5.25
N ASP A 39 -17.60 -14.47 -3.96
CA ASP A 39 -17.24 -13.22 -3.35
C ASP A 39 -15.72 -13.16 -3.23
N TRP A 40 -15.09 -12.54 -4.24
CA TRP A 40 -13.65 -12.29 -4.26
C TRP A 40 -13.24 -11.22 -3.24
N GLY A 41 -14.19 -10.68 -2.48
CA GLY A 41 -14.01 -9.56 -1.57
C GLY A 41 -13.91 -8.23 -2.32
N THR A 42 -13.74 -7.15 -1.55
CA THR A 42 -13.51 -5.82 -2.12
C THR A 42 -12.01 -5.62 -2.40
N MET A 43 -11.68 -4.73 -3.34
CA MET A 43 -10.30 -4.29 -3.58
C MET A 43 -9.58 -3.88 -2.28
N ASP A 44 -10.29 -3.21 -1.37
CA ASP A 44 -9.78 -2.83 -0.04
C ASP A 44 -9.37 -4.03 0.82
N ASP A 45 -10.12 -5.14 0.77
CA ASP A 45 -9.78 -6.35 1.51
C ASP A 45 -8.54 -7.02 0.94
N PHE A 46 -8.35 -6.96 -0.37
CA PHE A 46 -7.13 -7.40 -1.02
C PHE A 46 -5.92 -6.58 -0.56
N TYR A 47 -6.01 -5.24 -0.60
CA TYR A 47 -4.93 -4.37 -0.13
C TYR A 47 -4.62 -4.59 1.35
N ARG A 48 -5.64 -4.69 2.20
CA ARG A 48 -5.47 -4.96 3.63
C ARG A 48 -4.78 -6.31 3.87
N LYS A 49 -5.16 -7.36 3.14
CA LYS A 49 -4.52 -8.68 3.23
C LYS A 49 -3.07 -8.65 2.73
N CYS A 50 -2.80 -7.93 1.64
CA CYS A 50 -1.44 -7.73 1.14
C CYS A 50 -0.58 -6.98 2.15
N GLU A 51 -1.08 -5.92 2.75
CA GLU A 51 -0.37 -5.17 3.79
C GLU A 51 -0.20 -5.99 5.07
N LEU A 52 -1.16 -6.83 5.44
CA LEU A 52 -1.02 -7.71 6.60
C LEU A 52 0.02 -8.82 6.37
N MET A 53 0.05 -9.42 5.18
CA MET A 53 0.92 -10.56 4.87
C MET A 53 2.34 -10.14 4.44
N PHE A 54 2.46 -9.03 3.72
CA PHE A 54 3.74 -8.53 3.17
C PHE A 54 4.18 -7.19 3.76
N GLY A 55 3.30 -6.51 4.50
CA GLY A 55 3.68 -5.34 5.27
C GLY A 55 4.54 -5.79 6.43
N ASN A 56 5.82 -5.50 6.33
CA ASN A 56 6.76 -5.74 7.41
C ASN A 56 6.39 -4.80 8.59
N GLN A 57 5.69 -5.37 9.59
CA GLN A 57 5.16 -4.68 10.77
C GLN A 57 6.25 -3.91 11.54
N ASN A 58 7.51 -4.35 11.39
CA ASN A 58 8.66 -3.73 12.03
C ASN A 58 9.33 -2.66 11.16
N LYS A 59 8.82 -2.33 9.96
CA LYS A 59 9.43 -1.31 9.09
C LYS A 59 9.59 0.03 9.80
N LYS A 60 8.57 0.46 10.53
CA LYS A 60 8.61 1.70 11.29
C LYS A 60 9.68 1.66 12.38
N LEU A 61 9.62 0.65 13.27
CA LEU A 61 10.58 0.49 14.37
C LEU A 61 12.02 0.31 13.86
N ASN A 62 12.20 -0.43 12.77
CA ASN A 62 13.51 -0.62 12.16
C ASN A 62 14.01 0.68 11.51
N ALA A 63 13.14 1.44 10.84
CA ALA A 63 13.49 2.75 10.29
C ALA A 63 13.85 3.76 11.39
N GLU A 64 13.13 3.75 12.52
CA GLU A 64 13.45 4.56 13.70
C GLU A 64 14.82 4.18 14.29
N HIS A 65 15.09 2.88 14.41
CA HIS A 65 16.37 2.39 14.89
C HIS A 65 17.51 2.76 13.94
N GLN A 66 17.31 2.62 12.62
CA GLN A 66 18.29 3.04 11.62
C GLN A 66 18.48 4.56 11.61
N LEU A 67 17.41 5.35 11.77
CA LEU A 67 17.49 6.80 11.94
C LEU A 67 18.39 7.14 13.11
N ALA A 68 18.22 6.49 14.27
CA ALA A 68 19.03 6.78 15.45
C ALA A 68 20.53 6.45 15.28
N LEU A 69 20.83 5.41 14.48
CA LEU A 69 22.20 4.96 14.21
C LEU A 69 22.88 5.70 13.06
N LEU A 70 22.11 6.33 12.16
CA LEU A 70 22.64 7.04 11.00
C LEU A 70 23.55 8.17 11.48
N LYS A 71 24.78 8.24 10.95
CA LYS A 71 25.73 9.31 11.21
C LYS A 71 26.29 9.78 9.88
N GLN A 72 26.52 11.09 9.74
CA GLN A 72 27.12 11.65 8.53
C GLN A 72 28.53 11.06 8.28
N GLY A 73 29.34 10.93 9.35
CA GLY A 73 30.69 10.37 9.25
C GLY A 73 31.57 11.13 8.25
N THR A 74 32.18 10.40 7.31
CA THR A 74 33.00 10.96 6.23
C THR A 74 32.22 11.30 4.96
N ARG A 75 30.91 10.99 4.92
CA ARG A 75 30.06 11.20 3.74
C ARG A 75 29.71 12.68 3.57
N THR A 76 29.27 13.03 2.37
CA THR A 76 28.76 14.39 2.09
C THR A 76 27.42 14.60 2.82
N THR A 77 27.10 15.85 3.11
CA THR A 77 25.83 16.19 3.76
C THR A 77 24.62 15.83 2.89
N GLU A 78 24.74 15.94 1.57
CA GLU A 78 23.68 15.55 0.62
C GLU A 78 23.37 14.05 0.67
N GLU A 79 24.41 13.20 0.64
CA GLU A 79 24.25 11.74 0.74
C GLU A 79 23.60 11.35 2.07
N TYR A 80 24.01 12.00 3.17
CA TYR A 80 23.39 11.79 4.48
C TYR A 80 21.90 12.12 4.45
N PHE A 81 21.51 13.30 3.94
CA PHE A 81 20.11 13.70 3.91
C PHE A 81 19.25 12.87 2.96
N GLN A 82 19.83 12.33 1.88
CA GLN A 82 19.12 11.42 0.99
C GLN A 82 18.70 10.13 1.73
N GLU A 83 19.62 9.52 2.47
CA GLU A 83 19.33 8.33 3.28
C GLU A 83 18.42 8.66 4.47
N PHE A 84 18.66 9.79 5.13
CA PHE A 84 17.85 10.27 6.25
C PHE A 84 16.38 10.50 5.82
N ASP A 85 16.13 11.23 4.73
CA ASP A 85 14.78 11.51 4.23
C ASP A 85 14.02 10.22 3.87
N GLN A 86 14.72 9.22 3.31
CA GLN A 86 14.12 7.93 3.00
C GLN A 86 13.68 7.22 4.28
N LEU A 87 14.50 7.23 5.32
CA LEU A 87 14.16 6.61 6.60
C LEU A 87 13.06 7.40 7.34
N VAL A 88 13.07 8.74 7.29
CA VAL A 88 12.00 9.61 7.82
C VAL A 88 10.65 9.27 7.19
N ARG A 89 10.60 9.11 5.86
CA ARG A 89 9.39 8.69 5.15
C ARG A 89 8.94 7.30 5.56
N THR A 90 9.88 6.37 5.73
CA THR A 90 9.60 4.98 6.13
C THR A 90 9.11 4.87 7.58
N ALA A 91 9.64 5.71 8.47
CA ALA A 91 9.21 5.80 9.87
C ALA A 91 7.90 6.58 10.05
N GLY A 92 7.47 7.33 9.03
CA GLY A 92 6.24 8.12 9.05
C GLY A 92 6.37 9.49 9.72
N TYR A 93 7.59 10.05 9.81
CA TYR A 93 7.85 11.35 10.47
C TYR A 93 7.59 12.57 9.56
N GLN A 94 6.59 12.50 8.68
CA GLN A 94 6.38 13.52 7.64
C GLN A 94 5.67 14.79 8.14
N THR A 95 4.99 14.75 9.29
CA THR A 95 4.14 15.86 9.77
C THR A 95 4.33 16.07 11.27
N ASN A 96 4.53 17.32 11.71
CA ASN A 96 4.67 17.72 13.12
C ASN A 96 5.83 17.07 13.90
N HIS A 97 6.90 16.67 13.21
CA HIS A 97 8.07 16.04 13.82
C HIS A 97 9.37 16.84 13.66
N ASN A 98 9.27 18.14 13.30
CA ASN A 98 10.43 19.02 13.07
C ASN A 98 11.42 19.00 14.25
N ASP A 99 10.95 19.10 15.49
CA ASP A 99 11.82 19.09 16.68
C ASP A 99 12.64 17.80 16.81
N VAL A 100 12.04 16.67 16.46
CA VAL A 100 12.68 15.35 16.50
C VAL A 100 13.73 15.25 15.40
N LEU A 101 13.41 15.70 14.19
CA LEU A 101 14.32 15.70 13.04
C LEU A 101 15.53 16.62 13.29
N ILE A 102 15.29 17.82 13.83
CA ILE A 102 16.34 18.77 14.22
C ILE A 102 17.23 18.14 15.31
N LYS A 103 16.65 17.47 16.30
CA LYS A 103 17.43 16.76 17.33
C LYS A 103 18.34 15.67 16.74
N TYR A 104 17.90 14.97 15.70
CA TYR A 104 18.74 14.00 15.00
C TYR A 104 19.88 14.69 14.24
N ILE A 105 19.58 15.76 13.50
CA ILE A 105 20.60 16.58 12.81
C ILE A 105 21.71 16.99 13.80
N HIS A 106 21.35 17.54 14.96
CA HIS A 106 22.33 18.02 15.94
C HIS A 106 23.24 16.91 16.48
N LYS A 107 22.74 15.67 16.55
CA LYS A 107 23.51 14.53 17.09
C LYS A 107 24.34 13.81 16.04
N GLN A 108 23.94 13.87 14.77
CA GLN A 108 24.41 12.96 13.72
C GLN A 108 25.23 13.64 12.64
N VAL A 109 24.99 14.94 12.42
CA VAL A 109 25.79 15.81 11.55
C VAL A 109 27.08 16.21 12.27
N LYS A 110 28.14 16.49 11.49
CA LYS A 110 29.43 16.93 12.03
C LYS A 110 29.25 18.18 12.91
N THR A 111 29.82 18.14 14.11
CA THR A 111 29.74 19.23 15.09
C THR A 111 30.25 20.56 14.54
N SER A 112 31.29 20.55 13.70
CA SER A 112 31.82 21.76 13.06
C SER A 112 30.81 22.51 12.19
N ILE A 113 29.90 21.79 11.52
CA ILE A 113 28.84 22.40 10.71
C ILE A 113 27.78 23.01 11.64
N ILE A 114 27.38 22.29 12.68
CA ILE A 114 26.40 22.75 13.67
C ILE A 114 26.90 24.00 14.40
N ASP A 115 28.16 24.02 14.81
CA ASP A 115 28.77 25.18 15.48
C ASP A 115 28.77 26.43 14.58
N ARG A 116 29.00 26.26 13.27
CA ARG A 116 28.90 27.36 12.29
C ARG A 116 27.46 27.86 12.11
N ILE A 117 26.45 26.99 12.17
CA ILE A 117 25.04 27.38 12.14
C ILE A 117 24.69 28.22 13.37
N TYR A 118 25.15 27.80 14.55
CA TYR A 118 24.96 28.58 15.76
C TYR A 118 25.71 29.93 15.71
N ALA A 119 26.92 29.95 15.13
CA ALA A 119 27.69 31.17 14.94
C ALA A 119 27.07 32.14 13.92
N SER A 120 26.34 31.64 12.92
CA SER A 120 25.65 32.48 11.93
C SER A 120 24.38 33.14 12.45
N GLY A 121 23.87 32.71 13.62
CA GLY A 121 22.75 33.33 14.32
C GLY A 121 21.37 33.07 13.72
N HIS A 122 21.27 32.21 12.70
CA HIS A 122 19.99 31.84 12.08
C HIS A 122 19.50 30.48 12.60
N LEU A 123 18.64 30.51 13.62
CA LEU A 123 18.02 29.33 14.22
C LEU A 123 16.54 29.26 13.81
N SER A 124 16.26 28.63 12.67
CA SER A 124 14.89 28.34 12.28
C SER A 124 14.33 27.15 13.08
N GLN A 125 13.01 27.10 13.27
CA GLN A 125 12.33 25.95 13.89
C GLN A 125 11.89 24.90 12.85
N ASP A 126 12.11 25.17 11.56
CA ASP A 126 11.72 24.28 10.48
C ASP A 126 12.86 23.34 10.06
N TYR A 127 12.56 22.05 9.87
CA TYR A 127 13.51 21.06 9.38
C TYR A 127 14.07 21.41 7.99
N HIS A 128 13.24 21.97 7.11
CA HIS A 128 13.64 22.32 5.76
C HIS A 128 14.73 23.39 5.75
N ASP A 129 14.56 24.43 6.56
CA ASP A 129 15.54 25.51 6.71
C ASP A 129 16.86 24.99 7.28
N TRP A 130 16.78 24.09 8.26
CA TRP A 130 17.96 23.40 8.81
C TRP A 130 18.69 22.61 7.72
N LYS A 131 17.98 21.78 6.96
CA LYS A 131 18.58 20.98 5.87
C LYS A 131 19.31 21.87 4.86
N MET A 132 18.68 22.95 4.40
CA MET A 132 19.27 23.86 3.42
C MET A 132 20.51 24.56 3.98
N THR A 133 20.47 24.99 5.24
CA THR A 133 21.60 25.65 5.91
C THR A 133 22.79 24.69 6.07
N VAL A 134 22.56 23.45 6.49
CA VAL A 134 23.61 22.44 6.67
C VAL A 134 24.27 22.13 5.32
N ILE A 135 23.49 21.93 4.25
CA ILE A 135 24.02 21.70 2.90
C ILE A 135 24.84 22.90 2.41
N HIS A 136 24.36 24.12 2.64
CA HIS A 136 25.07 25.33 2.24
C HIS A 136 26.44 25.45 2.92
N ILE A 137 26.51 25.20 4.23
CA ILE A 137 27.78 25.29 4.99
C ILE A 137 28.75 24.18 4.59
N ASP A 138 28.27 22.95 4.36
CA ASP A 138 29.11 21.85 3.87
C ASP A 138 29.68 22.16 2.48
N GLY A 139 28.90 22.80 1.61
CA GLY A 139 29.35 23.28 0.30
C GLY A 139 30.40 24.39 0.36
N LEU A 140 30.44 25.17 1.46
CA LEU A 140 31.45 26.22 1.68
C LEU A 140 32.76 25.67 2.28
N ASP A 141 32.75 24.48 2.89
CA ASP A 141 33.92 23.85 3.52
C ASP A 141 34.69 22.93 2.55
N ARG A 142 34.30 22.93 1.27
CA ARG A 142 34.81 22.09 0.20
C ARG A 142 35.73 22.87 -0.75
#